data_AF-A0A4U0S7T3-F1
#
_entry.id   AF-A0A4U0S7T3-F1
#
_cell.length_a   1.000
_cell.length_b   1.000
_cell.length_c   1.000
_cell.angle_alpha   90.00
_cell.angle_beta   90.00
_cell.angle_gamma   90.00
#
_symmetry.space_group_name_H-M   'P 1'
#
loop_
_entity.id
_entity.type
_entity.pdbx_description
1 polymer ?
#
loop_
_entity_poly.entity_id
_entity_poly.type
_entity_poly.pdbx_seq_one_letter_code
_entity_poly.pdbx_strand_id
1 'polypeptide(L)' 'MSVGGRDAVGYVCDHCANAWSRPVGDDLEIYDVVRVDLPDTTLYGTVWQVEGDRVQVRGTGGTCGEWLLWVERWRVIMY' A
#
# COMPACT_ATOMS: atom_id res chain seq x y z
N MET A 1 -22.20 -3.60 15.82
CA MET A 1 -22.78 -4.51 14.82
C MET A 1 -21.64 -4.93 13.92
N SER A 2 -21.22 -6.18 14.02
CA SER A 2 -20.03 -6.71 13.35
C SER A 2 -20.42 -7.21 11.95
N VAL A 3 -19.87 -6.60 10.91
CA VAL A 3 -19.85 -7.16 9.55
C VAL A 3 -18.52 -7.85 9.37
N GLY A 4 -18.57 -9.10 8.92
CA GLY A 4 -17.43 -10.01 8.86
C GLY A 4 -16.35 -9.53 7.90
N GLY A 5 -15.10 -9.61 8.40
CA GLY A 5 -13.86 -9.63 7.61
C GLY A 5 -13.47 -8.30 7.01
N ARG A 6 -12.29 -7.80 7.43
CA ARG A 6 -11.51 -6.67 6.91
C ARG A 6 -11.70 -5.38 7.71
N ASP A 7 -10.84 -5.22 8.70
CA ASP A 7 -10.60 -3.99 9.45
C ASP A 7 -10.63 -2.79 8.50
N ALA A 8 -11.45 -1.78 8.77
CA ALA A 8 -11.53 -0.56 7.98
C ALA A 8 -11.32 0.62 8.92
N VAL A 9 -10.35 1.49 8.61
CA VAL A 9 -10.07 2.68 9.43
C VAL A 9 -10.93 3.81 8.91
N GLY A 10 -11.84 4.28 9.78
CA GLY A 10 -12.71 5.41 9.52
C GLY A 10 -12.01 6.71 9.89
N TYR A 11 -11.91 7.63 8.94
CA TYR A 11 -11.49 9.01 9.16
C TYR A 11 -12.72 9.89 9.10
N VAL A 12 -12.95 10.67 10.17
CA VAL A 12 -13.99 11.70 10.18
C VAL A 12 -13.29 13.04 10.26
N CYS A 13 -13.59 13.93 9.31
CA CYS A 13 -13.13 15.29 9.41
C CYS A 13 -14.07 16.07 10.35
N ASP A 14 -13.58 16.45 11.53
CA ASP A 14 -14.36 17.23 12.53
C ASP A 14 -14.84 18.59 11.98
N HIS A 15 -14.24 19.08 10.91
CA HIS A 15 -14.58 20.38 10.31
C HIS A 15 -15.74 20.31 9.31
N CYS A 16 -15.90 19.19 8.57
CA CYS A 16 -16.91 19.07 7.52
C CYS A 16 -17.80 17.84 7.64
N ALA A 17 -17.66 17.05 8.72
CA ALA A 17 -18.40 15.83 9.00
C ALA A 17 -18.34 14.75 7.89
N ASN A 18 -17.44 14.90 6.91
CA ASN A 18 -17.20 13.88 5.91
C ASN A 18 -16.49 12.69 6.57
N ALA A 19 -17.09 11.51 6.41
CA ALA A 19 -16.53 10.25 6.87
C ALA A 19 -16.00 9.47 5.67
N TRP A 20 -14.71 9.16 5.68
CA TRP A 20 -14.05 8.33 4.69
C TRP A 20 -13.59 7.04 5.36
N SER A 21 -14.11 5.90 4.90
CA SER A 21 -13.65 4.59 5.34
C SER A 21 -12.61 4.08 4.35
N ARG A 22 -11.36 3.90 4.81
CA ARG A 22 -10.38 3.14 4.05
C ARG A 22 -10.58 1.66 4.40
N PRO A 23 -10.95 0.79 3.45
CA PRO A 23 -10.91 -0.65 3.71
C PRO A 23 -9.45 -1.00 4.03
N VAL A 24 -9.19 -1.58 5.20
CA VAL A 24 -7.87 -2.13 5.56
C VAL A 24 -7.82 -3.64 5.31
N GLY A 25 -8.82 -4.16 4.61
CA GLY A 25 -8.83 -5.51 4.06
C GLY A 25 -7.81 -5.83 2.98
N ASP A 26 -7.11 -4.81 2.50
CA ASP A 26 -5.86 -4.92 1.74
C ASP A 26 -4.70 -4.92 2.75
N ASP A 27 -4.59 -5.98 3.55
CA ASP A 27 -3.30 -6.33 4.10
C ASP A 27 -2.45 -6.78 2.93
N LEU A 28 -1.51 -5.90 2.52
CA LEU A 28 -0.53 -6.24 1.51
C LEU A 28 0.10 -7.58 1.87
N GLU A 29 -0.14 -8.59 1.05
CA GLU A 29 0.46 -9.89 1.25
C GLU A 29 1.86 -9.88 0.64
N ILE A 30 2.77 -10.63 1.25
CA ILE A 30 4.07 -10.88 0.64
C ILE A 30 3.80 -11.59 -0.70
N TYR A 31 4.45 -11.12 -1.76
CA TYR A 31 4.26 -11.50 -3.15
C TYR A 31 3.10 -10.85 -3.91
N ASP A 32 2.35 -9.91 -3.30
CA ASP A 32 1.38 -9.12 -4.06
C ASP A 32 2.07 -8.20 -5.07
N VAL A 33 1.47 -8.07 -6.25
CA VAL A 33 1.94 -7.12 -7.28
C VAL A 33 1.39 -5.75 -6.96
N VAL A 34 2.29 -4.79 -6.84
CA VAL A 34 1.97 -3.42 -6.40
C VAL A 34 2.62 -2.38 -7.29
N ARG A 35 1.92 -1.26 -7.41
CA ARG A 35 2.43 -0.02 -7.97
C ARG A 35 2.86 0.90 -6.83
N VAL A 36 4.05 1.46 -6.96
CA VAL A 36 4.62 2.43 -6.03
C VAL A 36 4.75 3.75 -6.75
N ASP A 37 4.02 4.76 -6.29
CA ASP A 37 4.15 6.12 -6.81
C ASP A 37 5.21 6.89 -6.00
N LEU A 38 6.36 7.12 -6.62
CA LEU A 38 7.40 8.01 -6.12
C LEU A 38 7.24 9.40 -6.78
N PRO A 39 7.73 10.48 -6.13
CA PRO A 39 7.62 11.82 -6.70
C PRO A 39 8.25 11.95 -8.10
N ASP A 40 9.30 11.19 -8.37
CA ASP A 40 10.05 11.27 -9.63
C ASP A 40 9.65 10.18 -10.65
N THR A 41 8.99 9.10 -10.21
CA THR A 41 8.71 7.95 -11.06
C THR A 41 7.65 7.02 -10.48
N THR A 42 6.96 6.27 -11.32
CA THR A 42 6.07 5.18 -10.90
C THR A 42 6.77 3.85 -11.14
N LEU A 43 6.92 3.06 -10.08
CA LEU A 43 7.56 1.75 -10.15
C LEU A 43 6.51 0.65 -9.95
N TYR A 44 6.69 -0.46 -10.66
CA TYR A 44 5.90 -1.67 -10.48
C TYR A 44 6.80 -2.76 -9.91
N GLY A 45 6.32 -3.42 -8.87
CA GLY A 45 7.08 -4.46 -8.21
C GLY A 45 6.18 -5.37 -7.42
N THR A 46 6.81 -6.21 -6.61
CA THR A 46 6.15 -7.20 -5.79
C THR A 46 6.49 -6.94 -4.33
N VAL A 47 5.51 -7.03 -3.45
CA VAL A 47 5.71 -6.89 -2.01
C VAL A 47 6.63 -7.99 -1.53
N TRP A 48 7.69 -7.61 -0.81
CA TRP A 48 8.66 -8.54 -0.24
C TRP A 48 8.54 -8.62 1.28
N GLN A 49 8.30 -7.48 1.95
CA GLN A 49 8.08 -7.41 3.38
C GLN A 49 7.14 -6.25 3.73
N VAL A 50 6.46 -6.37 4.87
CA VAL A 50 5.63 -5.31 5.44
C VAL A 50 6.02 -5.16 6.91
N GLU A 51 6.37 -3.95 7.32
CA GLU A 51 6.70 -3.59 8.69
C GLU A 51 5.89 -2.36 9.10
N GLY A 52 4.76 -2.59 9.78
CA GLY A 52 3.83 -1.53 10.19
C GLY A 52 3.33 -0.70 9.01
N ASP A 53 3.71 0.58 8.97
CA ASP A 53 3.37 1.53 7.91
C ASP A 53 4.36 1.55 6.73
N ARG A 54 5.38 0.68 6.75
CA ARG A 54 6.37 0.57 5.67
C ARG A 54 6.25 -0.76 4.96
N VAL A 55 6.44 -0.72 3.65
CA VAL A 55 6.35 -1.84 2.73
C VAL A 55 7.65 -1.89 1.95
N GLN A 56 8.29 -3.05 1.94
CA GLN A 56 9.41 -3.32 1.08
C GLN A 56 8.89 -3.90 -0.23
N VAL A 57 9.21 -3.26 -1.34
CA VAL A 57 8.82 -3.68 -2.67
C VAL A 57 10.08 -4.07 -3.44
N ARG A 58 10.06 -5.27 -4.03
CA ARG A 58 11.06 -5.77 -4.95
C ARG A 58 10.56 -5.62 -6.37
N GLY A 59 11.24 -4.88 -7.22
CA GLY A 59 10.94 -4.87 -8.64
C GLY A 59 12.08 -5.45 -9.45
N THR A 60 11.71 -6.20 -10.49
CA THR A 60 12.61 -6.60 -11.56
C THR A 60 12.41 -5.61 -12.70
N GLY A 61 13.14 -4.48 -12.65
CA GLY A 61 13.06 -3.46 -13.68
C GLY A 61 13.99 -3.81 -14.84
N GLY A 62 13.45 -4.04 -16.03
CA GLY A 62 14.21 -4.53 -17.20
C GLY A 62 15.53 -3.80 -17.50
N THR A 63 15.60 -2.48 -17.29
CA THR A 63 16.81 -1.66 -17.49
C THR A 63 17.55 -1.26 -16.21
N CYS A 64 16.97 -1.44 -15.03
CA CYS A 64 17.55 -1.01 -13.75
C CYS A 64 17.99 -2.19 -12.86
N GLY A 65 17.86 -3.43 -13.34
CA GLY A 65 18.16 -4.62 -12.56
C GLY A 65 17.13 -4.86 -11.47
N GLU A 66 17.45 -5.79 -10.57
CA GLU A 66 16.65 -6.06 -9.38
C GLU A 66 16.85 -4.93 -8.38
N TRP A 67 15.76 -4.30 -7.96
CA TRP A 67 15.77 -3.27 -6.93
C TRP A 67 14.85 -3.65 -5.79
N LEU A 68 15.22 -3.21 -4.58
CA LEU A 68 14.50 -3.46 -3.34
C LEU A 68 14.36 -2.12 -2.61
N LEU A 69 13.14 -1.65 -2.43
CA LEU A 69 12.87 -0.32 -1.91
C LEU A 69 11.86 -0.38 -0.75
N TRP A 70 12.17 0.30 0.34
CA TRP A 70 11.20 0.57 1.40
C TRP A 70 10.40 1.83 1.06
N VAL A 71 9.09 1.70 1.08
CA VAL A 71 8.15 2.79 0.83
C VAL A 71 7.04 2.79 1.85
N GLU A 72 6.43 3.95 2.04
CA GLU A 72 5.30 4.07 2.96
C GLU A 72 4.07 3.38 2.37
N ARG A 73 3.32 2.63 3.18
CA ARG A 73 2.14 1.84 2.78
C ARG A 73 1.07 2.69 2.08
N TRP A 74 1.01 3.99 2.38
CA TRP A 74 0.06 4.91 1.72
C TRP A 74 0.44 5.28 0.28
N ARG A 75 1.68 5.03 -0.14
CA ARG A 75 2.15 5.21 -1.54
C ARG A 75 2.06 3.95 -2.39
N VAL A 76 1.67 2.84 -1.78
CA VAL A 76 1.56 1.55 -2.44
C VAL A 76 0.11 1.29 -2.83
N ILE A 77 -0.10 0.97 -4.10
CA ILE A 77 -1.39 0.72 -4.70
C ILE A 77 -1.38 -0.69 -5.26
N MET A 78 -2.27 -1.55 -4.77
CA MET A 78 -2.44 -2.92 -5.24
C MET A 78 -3.14 -2.93 -6.61
N TYR A 79 -2.83 -3.93 -7.43
CA TYR A 79 -3.31 -4.09 -8.80
C TYR A 79 -4.04 -5.43 -9.01
#